data_AF-A0A0J6XJ49-F1
#
_entry.id   AF-A0A0J6XJ49-F1
#
_cell.length_a   1.000
_cell.length_b   1.000
_cell.length_c   1.000
_cell.angle_alpha   90.00
_cell.angle_beta   90.00
_cell.angle_gamma   90.00
#
_symmetry.space_group_name_H-M   'P 1'
#
loop_
_entity.id
_entity.type
_entity.pdbx_description
1 polymer ?
#
loop_
_entity_poly.entity_id
_entity_poly.type
_entity_poly.pdbx_seq_one_letter_code
_entity_poly.pdbx_strand_id
1 'polypeptide(L)'
;MNPRTALRLCALPVLALCALAAALVWTVRYDGNFTDPLGLSWRYAACWALFAVALLALRRVPGRLVVPLVLAGAFAVAATGLVAEPRTSTDSYRYAWDGRVQAAGVSPYDHAPQDPALARLRDPWLFPSGAAACAGPDRARIPYAGQTPHCTRINRPSVHTI
;
A
#
# COMPACT_ATOMS: atom_id res chain seq x y z
N MET A 1 -26.96 -12.92 -28.46
CA MET A 1 -25.69 -13.64 -28.24
C MET A 1 -25.94 -14.76 -27.25
N ASN A 2 -25.61 -16.01 -27.60
CA ASN A 2 -25.84 -17.16 -26.72
C ASN A 2 -24.99 -17.02 -25.43
N PRO A 3 -25.53 -17.29 -24.23
CA PRO A 3 -24.77 -17.24 -22.97
C PRO A 3 -23.47 -18.05 -22.99
N ARG A 4 -23.41 -19.17 -23.72
CA ARG A 4 -22.18 -19.98 -23.89
C ARG A 4 -21.09 -19.24 -24.68
N THR A 5 -21.48 -18.45 -25.67
CA THR A 5 -20.54 -17.62 -26.47
C THR A 5 -20.04 -16.45 -25.63
N ALA A 6 -20.91 -15.83 -24.83
CA ALA A 6 -20.51 -14.78 -23.89
C ALA A 6 -19.49 -15.28 -22.86
N LEU A 7 -19.74 -16.45 -22.28
CA LEU A 7 -18.86 -17.07 -21.31
C LEU A 7 -17.47 -17.34 -21.88
N ARG A 8 -17.39 -17.88 -23.10
CA ARG A 8 -16.10 -18.14 -23.79
C ARG A 8 -15.32 -16.86 -24.08
N LEU A 9 -16.00 -15.78 -24.48
CA LEU A 9 -15.35 -14.50 -24.78
C LEU A 9 -14.85 -13.78 -23.52
N CYS A 10 -15.51 -13.98 -22.38
CA CYS A 10 -15.10 -13.41 -21.09
C CYS A 10 -14.11 -14.29 -20.32
N ALA A 11 -13.93 -15.57 -20.67
CA ALA A 11 -13.07 -16.48 -19.91
C ALA A 11 -11.62 -16.00 -19.82
N LEU A 12 -11.02 -15.61 -20.94
CA LEU A 12 -9.63 -15.14 -20.98
C LEU A 12 -9.39 -13.87 -20.14
N PRO A 13 -10.14 -12.75 -20.30
CA PRO A 13 -9.91 -11.56 -19.48
C PRO A 13 -10.18 -11.80 -18.00
N VAL A 14 -11.16 -12.64 -17.65
CA VAL A 14 -11.43 -13.00 -16.24
C VAL A 14 -10.29 -13.83 -15.66
N LEU A 15 -9.79 -14.85 -16.37
CA LEU A 15 -8.65 -15.64 -15.91
C LEU A 15 -7.37 -14.80 -15.78
N ALA A 16 -7.12 -13.91 -16.74
CA ALA A 16 -5.99 -12.98 -16.69
C ALA A 16 -6.10 -12.02 -15.50
N LEU A 17 -7.31 -11.51 -15.21
CA LEU A 17 -7.56 -10.68 -14.04
C LEU A 17 -7.36 -11.44 -12.72
N CYS A 18 -7.86 -12.68 -12.61
CA CYS A 18 -7.65 -13.50 -11.43
C CYS A 18 -6.15 -13.80 -11.22
N ALA A 19 -5.43 -14.13 -12.28
CA ALA A 19 -3.99 -14.34 -12.23
C ALA A 19 -3.24 -13.07 -11.83
N LEU A 20 -3.61 -11.91 -12.38
CA LEU A 20 -3.08 -10.60 -12.00
C LEU A 20 -3.32 -10.31 -10.51
N ALA A 21 -4.54 -10.51 -10.03
CA ALA A 21 -4.89 -10.25 -8.63
C ALA A 21 -4.09 -11.16 -7.68
N ALA A 22 -3.95 -12.45 -8.01
CA ALA A 22 -3.12 -13.38 -7.22
C ALA A 22 -1.63 -12.98 -7.24
N ALA A 23 -1.10 -12.62 -8.41
CA ALA A 23 0.27 -12.14 -8.56
C ALA A 23 0.51 -10.85 -7.78
N LEU A 24 -0.44 -9.91 -7.80
CA LEU A 24 -0.39 -8.68 -7.00
C LEU A 24 -0.38 -9.00 -5.51
N VAL A 25 -1.30 -9.82 -5.01
CA VAL A 25 -1.34 -10.23 -3.59
C VAL A 25 -0.02 -10.87 -3.16
N TRP A 26 0.56 -11.73 -4.01
CA TRP A 26 1.86 -12.34 -3.75
C TRP A 26 3.02 -11.33 -3.78
N THR A 27 2.94 -10.33 -4.65
CA THR A 27 3.96 -9.28 -4.81
C THR A 27 3.91 -8.25 -3.68
N VAL A 28 2.73 -7.77 -3.28
CA VAL A 28 2.61 -6.76 -2.20
C VAL A 28 2.93 -7.34 -0.83
N ARG A 29 2.78 -8.66 -0.65
CA ARG A 29 3.24 -9.36 0.57
C ARG A 29 4.74 -9.68 0.54
N TYR A 30 5.40 -9.51 -0.60
CA TYR A 30 6.83 -9.75 -0.73
C TYR A 30 7.59 -8.55 -0.19
N ASP A 31 8.18 -8.72 0.99
CA ASP A 31 8.88 -7.67 1.75
C ASP A 31 10.29 -7.36 1.21
N GLY A 32 10.39 -7.18 -0.11
CA GLY A 32 11.65 -7.05 -0.84
C GLY A 32 12.17 -5.63 -1.00
N ASN A 33 11.44 -4.60 -0.56
CA ASN A 33 11.77 -3.20 -0.89
C ASN A 33 13.17 -2.77 -0.44
N PHE A 34 13.60 -3.27 0.73
CA PHE A 34 14.93 -2.98 1.29
C PHE A 34 15.93 -4.14 1.17
N THR A 35 15.47 -5.35 0.87
CA THR A 35 16.27 -6.59 0.93
C THR A 35 16.52 -7.22 -0.44
N ASP A 36 15.54 -7.15 -1.35
CA ASP A 36 15.62 -7.68 -2.71
C ASP A 36 14.82 -6.80 -3.70
N PRO A 37 15.32 -5.59 -4.01
CA PRO A 37 14.63 -4.66 -4.90
C PRO A 37 14.53 -5.19 -6.34
N LEU A 38 15.50 -6.01 -6.78
CA LEU A 38 15.50 -6.59 -8.12
C LEU A 38 14.43 -7.69 -8.25
N GLY A 39 14.33 -8.58 -7.27
CA GLY A 39 13.28 -9.59 -7.20
C GLY A 39 11.89 -8.96 -7.13
N LEU A 40 11.74 -7.87 -6.35
CA LEU A 40 10.50 -7.11 -6.30
C LEU A 40 10.16 -6.47 -7.66
N SER A 41 11.15 -5.91 -8.35
CA SER A 41 10.98 -5.30 -9.68
C SER A 41 10.52 -6.32 -10.72
N TRP A 42 11.09 -7.53 -10.72
CA TRP A 42 10.69 -8.59 -11.65
C TRP A 42 9.25 -9.08 -11.42
N ARG A 43 8.83 -9.15 -10.15
CA ARG A 43 7.43 -9.48 -9.79
C ARG A 43 6.44 -8.43 -10.28
N TYR A 44 6.78 -7.15 -10.14
CA TYR A 44 5.97 -6.07 -10.72
C TYR A 44 5.96 -6.11 -12.26
N ALA A 45 7.09 -6.44 -12.90
CA ALA A 45 7.13 -6.64 -14.35
C ALA A 45 6.18 -7.78 -14.81
N ALA A 46 6.13 -8.88 -14.07
CA ALA A 46 5.17 -9.96 -14.30
C ALA A 46 3.70 -9.49 -14.13
N CYS A 47 3.41 -8.68 -13.11
CA CYS A 47 2.09 -8.07 -12.93
C CYS A 47 1.71 -7.17 -14.11
N TRP A 48 2.64 -6.34 -14.60
CA TRP A 48 2.43 -5.51 -15.79
C TRP A 48 2.16 -6.34 -17.06
N ALA A 49 2.87 -7.44 -17.25
CA ALA A 49 2.62 -8.36 -18.36
C ALA A 49 1.21 -8.98 -18.29
N LEU A 50 0.78 -9.43 -17.10
CA LEU A 50 -0.56 -9.97 -16.88
C LEU A 50 -1.65 -8.91 -17.11
N PHE A 51 -1.42 -7.68 -16.67
CA PHE A 51 -2.30 -6.54 -16.95
C PHE A 51 -2.42 -6.27 -18.45
N ALA A 52 -1.32 -6.26 -19.19
CA ALA A 52 -1.33 -6.11 -20.64
C ALA A 52 -2.11 -7.25 -21.33
N VAL A 53 -1.93 -8.50 -20.89
CA VAL A 53 -2.72 -9.65 -21.39
C VAL A 53 -4.21 -9.46 -21.12
N ALA A 54 -4.61 -9.00 -19.93
CA ALA A 54 -6.00 -8.72 -19.60
C ALA A 54 -6.60 -7.63 -20.50
N LEU A 55 -5.87 -6.53 -20.73
CA LEU A 55 -6.30 -5.46 -21.64
C LEU A 55 -6.43 -5.91 -23.09
N LEU A 56 -5.46 -6.69 -23.58
CA LEU A 56 -5.50 -7.24 -24.94
C LEU A 56 -6.67 -8.22 -25.12
N ALA A 57 -6.99 -9.00 -24.08
CA ALA A 57 -8.10 -9.94 -24.08
C ALA A 57 -9.47 -9.23 -24.19
N LEU A 58 -9.61 -8.00 -23.67
CA LEU A 58 -10.84 -7.20 -23.81
C LEU A 58 -11.21 -6.91 -25.27
N ARG A 59 -10.25 -6.94 -26.21
CA ARG A 59 -10.54 -6.76 -27.65
C ARG A 59 -11.47 -7.83 -28.23
N ARG A 60 -11.59 -8.99 -27.57
CA ARG A 60 -12.50 -10.08 -27.96
C ARG A 60 -13.85 -10.00 -27.25
N VAL A 61 -14.01 -9.09 -26.29
CA VAL A 61 -15.22 -8.96 -25.48
C VAL A 61 -16.23 -8.06 -26.22
N PRO A 62 -17.52 -8.43 -26.22
CA PRO A 62 -18.59 -7.56 -26.72
C PRO A 62 -18.60 -6.22 -25.98
N GLY A 63 -18.69 -5.10 -26.72
CA GLY A 63 -18.55 -3.75 -26.16
C GLY A 63 -19.38 -3.47 -24.90
N ARG A 64 -20.62 -3.98 -24.83
CA ARG A 64 -21.51 -3.84 -23.66
C ARG A 64 -20.97 -4.44 -22.35
N LEU A 65 -20.03 -5.37 -22.42
CA LEU A 65 -19.43 -6.03 -21.25
C LEU A 65 -18.08 -5.42 -20.86
N VAL A 66 -17.48 -4.58 -21.71
CA VAL A 66 -16.15 -4.01 -21.47
C VAL A 66 -16.15 -3.11 -20.25
N VAL A 67 -17.09 -2.17 -20.16
CA VAL A 67 -17.15 -1.22 -19.03
C VAL A 67 -17.33 -1.94 -17.68
N PRO A 68 -18.31 -2.86 -17.51
CA PRO A 68 -18.41 -3.65 -16.28
C PRO A 68 -17.13 -4.41 -15.91
N LEU A 69 -16.46 -5.04 -16.89
CA LEU A 69 -15.22 -5.77 -16.64
C LEU A 69 -14.07 -4.86 -16.23
N VAL A 70 -13.95 -3.67 -16.83
CA VAL A 70 -12.94 -2.68 -16.44
C VAL A 70 -13.17 -2.18 -15.03
N LEU A 71 -14.42 -1.89 -14.65
CA LEU A 71 -14.76 -1.46 -13.29
C LEU A 71 -14.48 -2.58 -12.27
N ALA A 72 -14.88 -3.81 -12.59
CA ALA A 72 -14.58 -4.98 -11.74
C ALA A 72 -13.08 -5.21 -11.61
N GLY A 73 -12.32 -5.06 -12.70
CA GLY A 73 -10.87 -5.17 -12.71
C GLY A 73 -10.18 -4.09 -11.89
N ALA A 74 -10.61 -2.83 -12.03
CA ALA A 74 -10.11 -1.71 -11.26
C ALA A 74 -10.35 -1.91 -9.76
N PHE A 75 -11.57 -2.33 -9.38
CA PHE A 75 -11.89 -2.67 -8.00
C PHE A 75 -11.04 -3.83 -7.48
N ALA A 76 -10.91 -4.93 -8.23
CA ALA A 76 -10.13 -6.09 -7.83
C ALA A 76 -8.65 -5.75 -7.62
N VAL A 77 -8.04 -4.99 -8.54
CA VAL A 77 -6.66 -4.51 -8.41
C VAL A 77 -6.51 -3.60 -7.19
N ALA A 78 -7.41 -2.63 -7.01
CA ALA A 78 -7.37 -1.73 -5.85
C ALA A 78 -7.50 -2.49 -4.52
N ALA A 79 -8.41 -3.48 -4.46
CA ALA A 79 -8.62 -4.31 -3.28
C ALA A 79 -7.39 -5.13 -2.89
N THR A 80 -6.51 -5.49 -3.84
CA THR A 80 -5.25 -6.16 -3.50
C THR A 80 -4.34 -5.28 -2.63
N GLY A 81 -4.46 -3.96 -2.71
CA GLY A 81 -3.71 -3.03 -1.86
C GLY A 81 -4.10 -3.10 -0.37
N LEU A 82 -5.21 -3.75 -0.02
CA LEU A 82 -5.67 -3.89 1.36
C LEU A 82 -5.05 -5.07 2.10
N VAL A 83 -4.31 -5.94 1.42
CA VAL A 83 -3.82 -7.22 2.00
C VAL A 83 -2.46 -7.10 2.70
N ALA A 84 -1.81 -5.93 2.64
CA ALA A 84 -0.50 -5.66 3.19
C ALA A 84 -0.37 -4.19 3.60
N GLU A 85 0.57 -3.88 4.49
CA GLU A 85 0.87 -2.51 4.90
C GLU A 85 1.55 -1.73 3.74
N PRO A 86 1.45 -0.39 3.71
CA PRO A 86 2.22 0.43 2.77
C PRO A 86 3.73 0.18 2.91
N ARG A 87 4.37 -0.26 1.82
CA ARG A 87 5.81 -0.59 1.79
C ARG A 87 6.66 0.34 0.92
N THR A 88 6.06 0.99 -0.07
CA THR A 88 6.77 1.82 -1.06
C THR A 88 6.83 3.29 -0.69
N SER A 89 5.95 3.76 0.20
CA SER A 89 5.98 5.10 0.80
C SER A 89 5.45 5.04 2.23
N THR A 90 5.91 5.98 3.05
CA THR A 90 5.46 6.19 4.44
C THR A 90 4.50 7.37 4.57
N ASP A 91 4.16 8.07 3.47
CA ASP A 91 3.31 9.27 3.52
C ASP A 91 1.92 9.00 4.09
N SER A 92 1.37 7.79 3.92
CA SER A 92 0.09 7.42 4.54
C SER A 92 0.14 7.53 6.08
N TYR A 93 1.27 7.20 6.69
CA TYR A 93 1.48 7.35 8.14
C TYR A 93 1.57 8.82 8.54
N ARG A 94 2.17 9.66 7.70
CA ARG A 94 2.20 11.11 7.89
C ARG A 94 0.81 11.71 7.77
N TYR A 95 0.00 11.34 6.78
CA TYR A 95 -1.38 11.83 6.66
C TYR A 95 -2.25 11.40 7.85
N ALA A 96 -2.08 10.17 8.33
CA ALA A 96 -2.77 9.71 9.54
C ALA A 96 -2.35 10.52 10.79
N TRP A 97 -1.06 10.85 10.90
CA TRP A 97 -0.55 11.73 11.95
C TRP A 97 -1.14 13.14 11.85
N ASP A 98 -1.06 13.76 10.68
CA ASP A 98 -1.52 15.13 10.45
C ASP A 98 -3.01 15.25 10.75
N GLY A 99 -3.81 14.26 10.35
CA GLY A 99 -5.24 14.20 10.69
C GLY A 99 -5.49 14.10 12.20
N ARG A 100 -4.67 13.34 12.92
CA ARG A 100 -4.76 13.22 14.39
C ARG A 100 -4.37 14.53 15.10
N VAL A 101 -3.29 15.18 14.67
CA VAL A 101 -2.83 16.45 15.25
C VAL A 101 -3.88 17.53 15.04
N GLN A 102 -4.45 17.61 13.83
CA GLN A 102 -5.56 18.51 13.51
C GLN A 102 -6.82 18.21 14.33
N ALA A 103 -7.19 16.93 14.50
CA ALA A 103 -8.33 16.54 15.33
C ALA A 103 -8.16 16.93 16.80
N ALA A 104 -6.91 17.13 17.27
CA ALA A 104 -6.60 17.65 18.59
C ALA A 104 -6.54 19.19 18.67
N GLY A 105 -6.91 19.90 17.59
CA GLY A 105 -6.92 21.36 17.52
C GLY A 105 -5.53 22.00 17.35
N VAL A 106 -4.53 21.22 16.93
CA VAL A 106 -3.15 21.68 16.71
C VAL A 106 -2.86 21.67 15.21
N SER A 107 -2.16 22.68 14.69
CA SER A 107 -1.70 22.65 13.31
C SER A 107 -0.54 21.64 13.18
N PRO A 108 -0.56 20.74 12.18
CA PRO A 108 0.51 19.76 11.97
C PRO A 108 1.84 20.42 11.58
N TYR A 109 1.78 21.71 11.21
CA TYR A 109 2.92 22.52 10.82
C TYR A 109 3.65 23.16 12.00
N ASP A 110 3.02 23.23 13.19
CA ASP A 110 3.58 23.92 14.36
C ASP A 110 4.69 23.11 15.03
N HIS A 111 4.63 21.78 14.90
CA HIS A 111 5.50 20.84 15.62
C HIS A 111 5.84 19.65 14.74
N ALA A 112 7.12 19.27 14.69
CA ALA A 112 7.54 18.03 14.06
C ALA A 112 6.95 16.81 14.79
N PRO A 113 6.71 15.65 14.12
CA PRO A 113 6.14 14.47 14.76
C PRO A 113 6.85 13.99 16.03
N GLN A 114 8.18 14.16 16.10
CA GLN A 114 8.98 13.79 17.28
C GLN A 114 9.02 14.85 18.39
N ASP A 115 8.38 16.00 18.23
CA ASP A 115 8.33 17.07 19.24
C ASP A 115 7.66 16.57 20.54
N PRO A 116 8.32 16.70 21.71
CA PRO A 116 7.74 16.31 23.00
C PRO A 116 6.35 16.90 23.29
N ALA A 117 6.01 18.09 22.76
CA ALA A 117 4.70 18.70 22.92
C ALA A 117 3.55 17.82 22.38
N LEU A 118 3.85 16.99 21.37
CA LEU A 118 2.90 16.07 20.74
C LEU A 118 2.94 14.65 21.35
N ALA A 119 3.75 14.40 22.38
CA ALA A 119 3.92 13.06 22.96
C ALA A 119 2.59 12.40 23.38
N ARG A 120 1.64 13.19 23.89
CA ARG A 120 0.29 12.71 24.29
C ARG A 120 -0.56 12.17 23.14
N LEU A 121 -0.24 12.51 21.89
CA LEU A 121 -0.98 12.08 20.70
C LEU A 121 -0.40 10.80 20.08
N ARG A 122 0.81 10.38 20.51
CA ARG A 122 1.52 9.23 19.96
C ARG A 122 0.88 7.94 20.42
N ASP A 123 0.18 7.27 19.51
CA ASP A 123 -0.39 5.95 19.75
C ASP A 123 0.62 4.82 19.45
N PRO A 124 0.37 3.59 19.94
CA PRO A 124 1.29 2.47 19.73
C PRO A 124 1.36 1.95 18.28
N TRP A 125 0.35 2.17 17.43
CA TRP A 125 0.37 1.63 16.07
C TRP A 125 1.30 2.47 15.17
N LEU A 126 1.31 3.79 15.36
CA LEU A 126 2.10 4.76 14.62
C LEU A 126 3.45 5.08 15.29
N PHE A 127 3.50 5.04 16.63
CA PHE A 127 4.70 5.24 17.46
C PHE A 127 4.96 4.03 18.37
N PRO A 128 5.39 2.89 17.81
CA PRO A 128 5.68 1.71 18.60
C PRO A 128 6.94 1.87 19.47
N SER A 129 7.02 1.03 20.50
CA SER A 129 8.16 0.95 21.41
C SER A 129 8.67 -0.49 21.56
N GLY A 130 9.95 -0.65 21.89
CA GLY A 130 10.63 -1.93 22.09
C GLY A 130 11.60 -2.29 20.96
N ALA A 131 12.65 -3.03 21.31
CA ALA A 131 13.73 -3.35 20.38
C ALA A 131 13.25 -4.07 19.11
N ALA A 132 12.36 -5.05 19.25
CA ALA A 132 11.80 -5.79 18.12
C ALA A 132 10.92 -4.90 17.21
N ALA A 133 10.09 -4.03 17.79
CA ALA A 133 9.20 -3.17 17.03
C ALA A 133 9.95 -2.05 16.27
N CYS A 134 11.12 -1.66 16.78
CA CYS A 134 11.99 -0.63 16.20
C CYS A 134 13.19 -1.18 15.41
N ALA A 135 13.20 -2.48 15.07
CA ALA A 135 14.28 -3.09 14.31
C ALA A 135 14.17 -2.89 12.78
N GLY A 136 12.98 -2.57 12.27
CA GLY A 136 12.72 -2.46 10.83
C GLY A 136 13.40 -1.25 10.15
N PRO A 137 13.80 -1.36 8.88
CA PRO A 137 14.41 -0.25 8.12
C PRO A 137 13.42 0.92 7.88
N ASP A 138 12.12 0.64 7.97
CA ASP A 138 11.00 1.59 7.87
C ASP A 138 10.53 2.09 9.25
N ARG A 139 11.43 2.08 10.25
CA ARG A 139 11.17 2.59 11.61
C ARG A 139 12.17 3.69 11.95
N ALA A 140 11.71 4.94 11.95
CA ALA A 140 12.52 6.07 12.36
C ALA A 140 12.57 6.15 13.88
N ARG A 141 13.77 6.17 14.49
CA ARG A 141 13.89 6.35 15.94
C ARG A 141 13.49 7.78 16.34
N ILE A 142 12.87 7.90 17.50
CA ILE A 142 12.55 9.19 18.13
C ILE A 142 13.20 9.26 19.51
N PRO A 143 13.47 10.46 20.06
CA PRO A 143 14.01 10.59 21.40
C PRO A 143 13.11 9.94 22.47
N TYR A 144 13.72 9.20 23.40
CA TYR A 144 13.04 8.56 24.53
C TYR A 144 13.89 8.61 25.80
N ALA A 145 13.24 8.55 26.96
CA ALA A 145 13.88 8.38 28.25
C ALA A 145 13.80 6.92 28.69
N GLY A 146 14.87 6.40 29.29
CA GLY A 146 14.95 5.02 29.78
C GLY A 146 15.56 4.04 28.77
N GLN A 147 15.33 2.74 28.98
CA GLN A 147 15.98 1.68 28.21
C GLN A 147 15.16 1.18 27.01
N THR A 148 13.85 1.44 26.99
CA THR A 148 12.95 0.93 25.95
C THR A 148 13.01 1.83 24.70
N PRO A 149 13.46 1.33 23.54
CA PRO A 149 13.53 2.13 22.31
C PRO A 149 12.16 2.60 21.85
N HIS A 150 12.03 3.86 21.44
CA HIS A 150 10.82 4.38 20.78
C HIS A 150 11.13 4.73 19.31
N CYS A 151 10.18 4.46 18.44
CA CYS A 151 10.28 4.77 17.01
C CYS A 151 8.92 5.16 16.45
N THR A 152 8.90 5.54 15.18
CA THR A 152 7.68 5.84 14.43
C THR A 152 7.76 5.27 13.02
N ARG A 153 6.59 5.00 12.44
CA ARG A 153 6.44 4.61 11.03
C ARG A 153 6.57 5.80 10.06
N ILE A 154 6.60 7.03 10.58
CA ILE A 154 6.74 8.26 9.81
C ILE A 154 8.22 8.48 9.44
N ASN A 155 8.51 8.70 8.16
CA ASN A 155 9.85 9.10 7.74
C ASN A 155 10.14 10.56 8.12
N ARG A 156 11.40 10.87 8.43
CA ARG A 156 11.87 12.21 8.84
C ARG A 156 11.05 12.83 9.99
N PRO A 157 10.87 12.14 11.14
CA PRO A 157 10.01 12.62 12.22
C PRO A 157 10.55 13.87 12.93
N SER A 158 11.79 14.27 12.62
CA SER A 158 12.45 15.48 13.10
C SER A 158 12.14 16.74 12.31
N VAL A 159 11.49 16.63 11.15
CA VAL A 159 11.20 17.76 10.26
C VAL A 159 9.72 18.09 10.34
N HIS A 160 9.39 19.37 10.23
CA HIS A 160 8.00 19.82 10.04
C HIS A 160 7.44 19.27 8.73
N THR A 161 6.15 18.96 8.71
CA THR A 161 5.47 18.66 7.45
C THR A 161 5.42 19.95 6.62
N ILE A 162 5.80 19.91 5.33
CA ILE A 162 5.68 21.02 4.37
C ILE A 162 5.32 20.40 3.02
#